data_AF-A0A8T7D5L3-F1
#
_entry.id   AF-A0A8T7D5L3-F1
#
_cell.length_a   1.000
_cell.length_b   1.000
_cell.length_c   1.000
_cell.angle_alpha   90.00
_cell.angle_beta   90.00
_cell.angle_gamma   90.00
#
_symmetry.space_group_name_H-M   'P 1'
#
loop_
_entity.id
_entity.type
_entity.pdbx_description
1 polymer ?
#
loop_
_entity_poly.entity_id
_entity_poly.type
_entity_poly.pdbx_seq_one_letter_code
_entity_poly.pdbx_strand_id
1 'polypeptide(L)'
;MSDKTVLFDKHLEYKGKIVDFAGWQMPVNYGSQVDEHHQVRNDAGMFDVSHMVILDLHKATEAGDIKALLQRLLANDVAKLTENGKALYSCMLNPEGGVIDDLIVYYMTDDWYRIVVNAGTAAKDLAWFNQHADDFGVSVKARDDLAMIAVQGPHAREKAFEVLPLDVVEAATPLERFFGADCGEWFVGRTGYTGEDGFEIMVPDSEAPALWDKLAGAGVKPCGLGARDTLRLEAGMNLYGSDMTEETSPLISGLGWTIAWLPEDRDFIGRSIIEKEKADGVRQKIVGLILEERGVLRSHQKVVVEHDGKQLEGEITSGSFSPSLQKSIALARVPIEIGDFCGVEIRGKILKARVVKPVFVRDGKAV
;
A
#
# COMPACT_ATOMS: atom_id res chain seq x y z
N MET A 1 -5.47 14.24 20.75
CA MET A 1 -6.29 13.02 20.91
C MET A 1 -6.29 12.35 19.56
N SER A 2 -6.26 11.02 19.52
CA SER A 2 -6.31 10.27 18.27
C SER A 2 -7.67 10.45 17.60
N ASP A 3 -7.68 10.54 16.27
CA ASP A 3 -8.87 10.70 15.45
C ASP A 3 -9.64 9.37 15.32
N LYS A 4 -10.89 9.46 14.86
CA LYS A 4 -11.80 8.33 14.70
C LYS A 4 -12.36 8.32 13.29
N THR A 5 -12.45 7.15 12.67
CA THR A 5 -13.19 6.99 11.42
C THR A 5 -14.69 7.01 11.66
N VAL A 6 -15.48 7.21 10.61
CA VAL A 6 -16.95 7.11 10.69
C VAL A 6 -17.43 5.71 11.08
N LEU A 7 -16.59 4.68 10.91
CA LEU A 7 -16.85 3.30 11.29
C LEU A 7 -16.45 2.95 12.73
N PHE A 8 -15.95 3.91 13.53
CA PHE A 8 -15.48 3.66 14.88
C PHE A 8 -16.52 2.94 15.77
N ASP A 9 -17.78 3.37 15.74
CA ASP A 9 -18.83 2.74 16.54
C ASP A 9 -19.15 1.32 16.04
N LYS A 10 -19.03 1.07 14.72
CA LYS A 10 -19.12 -0.29 14.16
C LYS A 10 -17.98 -1.15 14.65
N HIS A 11 -16.75 -0.62 14.75
CA HIS A 11 -15.63 -1.37 15.30
C HIS A 11 -15.92 -1.84 16.72
N LEU A 12 -16.53 -1.00 17.56
CA LEU A 12 -16.94 -1.38 18.91
C LEU A 12 -18.06 -2.43 18.91
N GLU A 13 -19.07 -2.28 18.06
CA GLU A 13 -20.19 -3.23 17.90
C GLU A 13 -19.69 -4.63 17.52
N TYR A 14 -18.77 -4.71 16.55
CA TYR A 14 -18.14 -5.96 16.12
C TYR A 14 -17.01 -6.43 17.06
N LYS A 15 -16.86 -5.81 18.24
CA LYS A 15 -15.86 -6.17 19.28
C LYS A 15 -14.41 -6.02 18.83
N GLY A 16 -14.15 -5.06 17.95
CA GLY A 16 -12.82 -4.64 17.53
C GLY A 16 -11.98 -4.19 18.72
N LYS A 17 -10.78 -4.74 18.83
CA LYS A 17 -9.78 -4.30 19.83
C LYS A 17 -9.09 -3.05 19.31
N ILE A 18 -9.50 -1.90 19.82
CA ILE A 18 -9.00 -0.59 19.36
C ILE A 18 -7.58 -0.31 19.88
N VAL A 19 -6.72 0.20 19.00
CA VAL A 19 -5.38 0.72 19.29
C VAL A 19 -5.19 2.10 18.63
N ASP A 20 -4.17 2.84 19.06
CA ASP A 20 -3.69 3.99 18.30
C ASP A 20 -2.83 3.50 17.13
N PHE A 21 -3.15 3.94 15.92
CA PHE A 21 -2.41 3.64 14.70
C PHE A 21 -2.28 4.91 13.86
N ALA A 22 -1.06 5.45 13.76
CA ALA A 22 -0.77 6.69 13.04
C ALA A 22 -1.70 7.86 13.44
N GLY A 23 -2.05 7.97 14.72
CA GLY A 23 -2.96 9.00 15.22
C GLY A 23 -4.45 8.68 15.06
N TRP A 24 -4.83 7.49 14.58
CA TRP A 24 -6.21 7.03 14.45
C TRP A 24 -6.56 5.90 15.42
N GLN A 25 -7.79 5.88 15.92
CA GLN A 25 -8.33 4.78 16.73
C GLN A 25 -8.85 3.66 15.83
N MET A 26 -8.04 2.62 15.63
CA MET A 26 -8.32 1.54 14.67
C MET A 26 -8.34 0.16 15.33
N PRO A 27 -9.15 -0.79 14.85
CA PRO A 27 -9.18 -2.15 15.35
C PRO A 27 -7.93 -2.93 14.90
N VAL A 28 -7.14 -3.43 15.85
CA VAL A 28 -6.01 -4.32 15.54
C VAL A 28 -6.48 -5.71 15.12
N ASN A 29 -7.61 -6.16 15.67
CA ASN A 29 -8.35 -7.38 15.31
C ASN A 29 -9.76 -7.33 15.93
N TYR A 30 -10.62 -8.27 15.55
CA TYR A 30 -11.98 -8.51 16.05
C TYR A 30 -12.06 -9.84 16.82
N GLY A 31 -10.93 -10.28 17.39
CA GLY A 31 -10.82 -11.50 18.20
C GLY A 31 -9.59 -12.33 17.87
N SER A 32 -9.34 -12.61 16.59
CA SER A 32 -8.24 -13.48 16.14
C SER A 32 -7.67 -12.99 14.81
N GLN A 33 -6.48 -12.37 14.90
CA GLN A 33 -5.71 -11.91 13.74
C GLN A 33 -5.42 -13.04 12.74
N VAL A 34 -5.21 -14.26 13.23
CA VAL A 34 -4.91 -15.43 12.40
C VAL A 34 -6.15 -15.89 11.63
N ASP A 35 -7.32 -15.88 12.28
CA ASP A 35 -8.57 -16.25 11.61
C ASP A 35 -8.99 -15.20 10.58
N GLU A 36 -8.79 -13.91 10.89
CA GLU A 36 -8.99 -12.80 9.94
C GLU A 36 -8.07 -12.92 8.71
N HIS A 37 -6.79 -13.25 8.93
CA HIS A 37 -5.87 -13.52 7.85
C HIS A 37 -6.34 -14.67 6.95
N HIS A 38 -6.71 -15.81 7.55
CA HIS A 38 -7.20 -16.95 6.79
C HIS A 38 -8.55 -16.68 6.11
N GLN A 39 -9.38 -15.84 6.70
CA GLN A 39 -10.64 -15.42 6.10
C GLN A 39 -10.39 -14.67 4.79
N VAL A 40 -9.42 -13.75 4.74
CA VAL A 40 -9.05 -13.06 3.48
C VAL A 40 -8.45 -14.04 2.48
N ARG A 41 -7.53 -14.92 2.91
CA ARG A 41 -6.86 -15.88 2.01
C ARG A 41 -7.81 -16.91 1.39
N ASN A 42 -8.84 -17.33 2.11
CA ASN A 42 -9.69 -18.45 1.71
C ASN A 42 -11.09 -18.03 1.24
N ASP A 43 -11.52 -16.80 1.53
CA ASP A 43 -12.90 -16.37 1.28
C ASP A 43 -13.00 -14.85 1.03
N ALA A 44 -13.44 -14.06 2.02
CA ALA A 44 -13.57 -12.61 1.93
C ALA A 44 -13.50 -11.95 3.30
N GLY A 45 -12.66 -10.94 3.45
CA GLY A 45 -12.60 -10.06 4.61
C GLY A 45 -12.68 -8.59 4.20
N MET A 46 -13.07 -7.72 5.13
CA MET A 46 -13.11 -6.28 4.91
C MET A 46 -12.31 -5.50 5.96
N PHE A 47 -11.70 -4.41 5.53
CA PHE A 47 -10.92 -3.51 6.36
C PHE A 47 -11.50 -2.11 6.25
N ASP A 48 -11.67 -1.45 7.40
CA ASP A 48 -11.83 0.00 7.40
C ASP A 48 -10.49 0.64 7.09
N VAL A 49 -10.44 1.32 5.97
CA VAL A 49 -9.26 2.05 5.49
C VAL A 49 -9.56 3.54 5.30
N SER A 50 -10.60 4.05 5.97
CA SER A 50 -10.99 5.47 5.94
C SER A 50 -10.00 6.40 6.64
N HIS A 51 -8.96 5.84 7.28
CA HIS A 51 -7.81 6.61 7.76
C HIS A 51 -6.88 7.04 6.62
N MET A 52 -6.91 6.35 5.46
CA MET A 52 -6.23 6.82 4.25
C MET A 52 -6.92 8.09 3.73
N VAL A 53 -6.17 8.94 3.02
CA VAL A 53 -6.72 10.21 2.50
C VAL A 53 -6.90 10.12 1.00
N ILE A 54 -8.11 10.43 0.56
CA ILE A 54 -8.47 10.53 -0.85
C ILE A 54 -8.32 11.99 -1.29
N LEU A 55 -7.59 12.22 -2.37
CA LEU A 55 -7.42 13.54 -2.99
C LEU A 55 -8.03 13.51 -4.39
N ASP A 56 -8.93 14.45 -4.68
CA ASP A 56 -9.38 14.75 -6.04
C ASP A 56 -8.58 15.95 -6.57
N LEU A 57 -8.00 15.78 -7.76
CA LEU A 57 -7.29 16.82 -8.48
C LEU A 57 -8.15 17.25 -9.66
N HIS A 58 -8.40 18.55 -9.76
CA HIS A 58 -9.15 19.16 -10.85
C HIS A 58 -8.44 20.39 -11.39
N LYS A 59 -8.68 20.76 -12.64
CA LYS A 59 -8.20 22.04 -13.18
C LYS A 59 -8.84 23.20 -12.41
N ALA A 60 -8.02 24.11 -11.89
CA ALA A 60 -8.48 25.35 -11.27
C ALA A 60 -8.65 26.48 -12.31
N THR A 61 -8.03 26.33 -13.48
CA THR A 61 -8.10 27.29 -14.60
C THR A 61 -8.24 26.55 -15.93
N GLU A 62 -8.68 27.23 -17.00
CA GLU A 62 -8.75 26.63 -18.34
C GLU A 62 -7.38 26.15 -18.85
N ALA A 63 -6.30 26.78 -18.39
CA ALA A 63 -4.92 26.41 -18.73
C ALA A 63 -4.31 25.38 -17.76
N GLY A 64 -5.08 24.87 -16.80
CA GLY A 64 -4.60 23.94 -15.80
C GLY A 64 -4.16 22.60 -16.40
N ASP A 65 -3.07 22.03 -15.89
CA ASP A 65 -2.50 20.76 -16.38
C ASP A 65 -2.18 19.80 -15.23
N ILE A 66 -3.15 18.95 -14.91
CA ILE A 66 -3.04 17.93 -13.84
C ILE A 66 -1.98 16.89 -14.21
N LYS A 67 -1.91 16.52 -15.49
CA LYS A 67 -0.95 15.52 -15.96
C LYS A 67 0.48 16.02 -15.80
N ALA A 68 0.76 17.27 -16.16
CA ALA A 68 2.08 17.87 -16.00
C ALA A 68 2.49 17.97 -14.52
N LEU A 69 1.57 18.39 -13.64
CA LEU A 69 1.80 18.37 -12.19
C LEU A 69 2.19 16.96 -11.72
N LEU A 70 1.40 15.95 -12.09
CA LEU A 70 1.64 14.57 -11.67
C LEU A 70 2.93 13.98 -12.27
N GLN A 71 3.26 14.30 -13.52
CA GLN A 71 4.53 13.92 -14.14
C GLN A 71 5.74 14.56 -13.46
N ARG A 72 5.56 15.73 -12.83
CA ARG A 72 6.59 16.39 -12.02
C ARG A 72 6.74 15.76 -10.64
N LEU A 73 5.63 15.43 -9.97
CA LEU A 73 5.63 14.94 -8.59
C LEU A 73 5.90 13.44 -8.47
N LEU A 74 5.51 12.64 -9.46
CA LEU A 74 5.55 11.18 -9.39
C LEU A 74 6.72 10.61 -10.19
N ALA A 75 7.39 9.61 -9.59
CA ALA A 75 8.49 8.89 -10.24
C ALA A 75 8.00 7.92 -11.33
N ASN A 76 6.78 7.38 -11.21
CA ASN A 76 6.10 6.73 -12.33
C ASN A 76 5.53 7.78 -13.29
N ASP A 77 4.96 7.35 -14.41
CA ASP A 77 4.46 8.26 -15.44
C ASP A 77 2.96 8.06 -15.67
N VAL A 78 2.18 9.06 -15.29
CA VAL A 78 0.72 9.11 -15.50
C VAL A 78 0.33 9.23 -16.98
N ALA A 79 1.26 9.53 -17.89
CA ALA A 79 1.00 9.44 -19.33
C ALA A 79 0.68 8.02 -19.80
N LYS A 80 1.03 7.00 -19.01
CA LYS A 80 0.64 5.60 -19.26
C LYS A 80 -0.85 5.34 -18.99
N LEU A 81 -1.53 6.25 -18.27
CA LEU A 81 -2.95 6.14 -17.96
C LEU A 81 -3.76 6.72 -19.12
N THR A 82 -4.04 5.90 -20.13
CA THR A 82 -4.75 6.32 -21.35
C THR A 82 -6.22 5.91 -21.37
N GLU A 83 -6.66 5.12 -20.40
CA GLU A 83 -8.02 4.57 -20.32
C GLU A 83 -8.70 5.09 -19.06
N ASN A 84 -9.95 5.55 -19.19
CA ASN A 84 -10.76 5.98 -18.04
C ASN A 84 -10.76 4.91 -16.94
N GLY A 85 -10.54 5.36 -15.71
CA GLY A 85 -10.43 4.52 -14.54
C GLY A 85 -9.07 3.90 -14.31
N LYS A 86 -8.15 3.89 -15.29
CA LYS A 86 -6.86 3.21 -15.14
C LYS A 86 -6.08 3.80 -13.96
N ALA A 87 -5.52 2.91 -13.15
CA ALA A 87 -4.71 3.27 -12.01
C ALA A 87 -3.24 2.85 -12.21
N LEU A 88 -2.34 3.54 -11.50
CA LEU A 88 -0.98 3.08 -11.29
C LEU A 88 -0.54 3.33 -9.84
N TYR A 89 0.47 2.57 -9.43
CA TYR A 89 1.20 2.78 -8.19
C TYR A 89 2.47 3.59 -8.47
N SER A 90 2.78 4.56 -7.62
CA SER A 90 3.99 5.38 -7.75
C SER A 90 4.55 5.78 -6.40
N CYS A 91 5.88 5.92 -6.35
CA CYS A 91 6.53 6.73 -5.32
C CYS A 91 6.40 8.22 -5.68
N MET A 92 6.24 9.05 -4.65
CA MET A 92 6.46 10.48 -4.66
C MET A 92 7.77 10.76 -3.92
N LEU A 93 8.70 11.49 -4.52
CA LEU A 93 10.07 11.62 -4.01
C LEU A 93 10.39 13.05 -3.56
N ASN A 94 11.33 13.17 -2.63
CA ASN A 94 11.97 14.44 -2.31
C ASN A 94 13.13 14.72 -3.29
N PRO A 95 13.68 15.96 -3.31
CA PRO A 95 14.80 16.31 -4.19
C PRO A 95 16.05 15.45 -3.98
N GLU A 96 16.23 14.86 -2.79
CA GLU A 96 17.31 13.96 -2.41
C GLU A 96 17.07 12.50 -2.84
N GLY A 97 15.95 12.20 -3.52
CA GLY A 97 15.61 10.86 -4.02
C GLY A 97 15.00 9.91 -2.98
N GLY A 98 14.78 10.36 -1.75
CA GLY A 98 14.04 9.63 -0.74
C GLY A 98 12.54 9.61 -1.01
N VAL A 99 11.84 8.59 -0.52
CA VAL A 99 10.41 8.42 -0.72
C VAL A 99 9.63 9.28 0.28
N ILE A 100 8.85 10.25 -0.19
CA ILE A 100 7.92 11.05 0.63
C ILE A 100 6.70 10.20 0.99
N ASP A 101 6.13 9.52 -0.01
CA ASP A 101 5.06 8.53 0.16
C ASP A 101 5.00 7.60 -1.06
N ASP A 102 4.28 6.50 -0.92
CA ASP A 102 3.80 5.66 -2.01
C ASP A 102 2.28 5.72 -2.12
N LEU A 103 1.77 5.82 -3.35
CA LEU A 103 0.35 6.13 -3.58
C LEU A 103 -0.22 5.43 -4.80
N ILE A 104 -1.55 5.37 -4.87
CA ILE A 104 -2.30 4.99 -6.06
C ILE A 104 -2.91 6.23 -6.68
N VAL A 105 -2.74 6.40 -7.99
CA VAL A 105 -3.41 7.44 -8.77
C VAL A 105 -4.28 6.81 -9.85
N TYR A 106 -5.52 7.28 -9.96
CA TYR A 106 -6.53 6.91 -10.94
C TYR A 106 -6.70 8.07 -11.93
N TYR A 107 -6.63 7.76 -13.21
CA TYR A 107 -7.03 8.68 -14.28
C TYR A 107 -8.52 8.54 -14.54
N MET A 108 -9.30 9.60 -14.35
CA MET A 108 -10.71 9.59 -14.68
C MET A 108 -10.93 10.30 -16.00
N THR A 109 -10.54 11.57 -16.07
CA THR A 109 -10.58 12.36 -17.30
C THR A 109 -9.36 13.29 -17.32
N ASP A 110 -9.15 14.00 -18.42
CA ASP A 110 -8.10 15.03 -18.50
C ASP A 110 -8.32 16.19 -17.50
N ASP A 111 -9.52 16.28 -16.91
CA ASP A 111 -9.91 17.30 -15.93
C ASP A 111 -10.05 16.73 -14.50
N TRP A 112 -9.81 15.43 -14.32
CA TRP A 112 -9.95 14.77 -13.01
C TRP A 112 -9.03 13.57 -12.85
N TYR A 113 -8.20 13.64 -11.82
CA TYR A 113 -7.47 12.50 -11.27
C TYR A 113 -7.86 12.30 -9.81
N ARG A 114 -7.88 11.06 -9.36
CA ARG A 114 -8.06 10.70 -7.96
C ARG A 114 -6.81 10.03 -7.42
N ILE A 115 -6.40 10.39 -6.21
CA ILE A 115 -5.21 9.85 -5.54
C ILE A 115 -5.61 9.32 -4.17
N VAL A 116 -5.01 8.22 -3.76
CA VAL A 116 -5.12 7.68 -2.39
C VAL A 116 -3.71 7.65 -1.78
N VAL A 117 -3.53 8.36 -0.68
CA VAL A 117 -2.25 8.47 0.06
C VAL A 117 -2.36 7.83 1.45
N ASN A 118 -1.21 7.50 2.04
CA ASN A 118 -1.16 6.87 3.35
C ASN A 118 -1.60 7.83 4.47
N ALA A 119 -2.24 7.27 5.51
CA ALA A 119 -2.71 8.05 6.66
C ALA A 119 -1.58 8.80 7.39
N GLY A 120 -0.43 8.15 7.58
CA GLY A 120 0.70 8.70 8.32
C GLY A 120 1.45 9.82 7.58
N THR A 121 1.24 9.97 6.28
CA THR A 121 1.89 10.96 5.41
C THR A 121 0.93 12.01 4.89
N ALA A 122 -0.38 11.78 4.96
CA ALA A 122 -1.41 12.61 4.33
C ALA A 122 -1.25 14.12 4.53
N ALA A 123 -0.96 14.59 5.75
CA ALA A 123 -0.78 16.02 6.01
C ALA A 123 0.42 16.61 5.24
N LYS A 124 1.53 15.86 5.20
CA LYS A 124 2.74 16.22 4.45
C LYS A 124 2.48 16.13 2.95
N ASP A 125 1.78 15.10 2.48
CA ASP A 125 1.50 14.90 1.07
C ASP A 125 0.58 16.00 0.53
N LEU A 126 -0.48 16.34 1.27
CA LEU A 126 -1.37 17.44 0.92
C LEU A 126 -0.63 18.77 0.86
N ALA A 127 0.28 19.04 1.81
CA ALA A 127 1.12 20.23 1.77
C ALA A 127 2.05 20.23 0.55
N TRP A 128 2.63 19.07 0.21
CA TRP A 128 3.51 18.91 -0.94
C TRP A 128 2.78 19.10 -2.28
N PHE A 129 1.58 18.53 -2.42
CA PHE A 129 0.74 18.75 -3.58
C PHE A 129 0.36 20.23 -3.72
N ASN A 130 -0.14 20.87 -2.66
CA ASN A 130 -0.53 22.28 -2.69
C ASN A 130 0.64 23.22 -2.99
N GLN A 131 1.84 22.91 -2.48
CA GLN A 131 3.05 23.69 -2.76
C GLN A 131 3.35 23.80 -4.26
N HIS A 132 3.00 22.76 -5.05
CA HIS A 132 3.30 22.72 -6.48
C HIS A 132 2.06 22.97 -7.35
N ALA A 133 0.85 22.75 -6.85
CA ALA A 133 -0.37 22.75 -7.67
C ALA A 133 -0.68 24.10 -8.33
N ASP A 134 -0.40 25.21 -7.65
CA ASP A 134 -0.65 26.57 -8.15
C ASP A 134 0.13 26.85 -9.45
N ASP A 135 1.38 26.38 -9.55
CA ASP A 135 2.24 26.56 -10.73
C ASP A 135 1.66 25.87 -11.99
N PHE A 136 0.76 24.90 -11.80
CA PHE A 136 0.10 24.14 -12.86
C PHE A 136 -1.38 24.48 -12.99
N GLY A 137 -1.89 25.45 -12.23
CA GLY A 137 -3.32 25.81 -12.24
C GLY A 137 -4.23 24.65 -11.85
N VAL A 138 -3.80 23.83 -10.88
CA VAL A 138 -4.52 22.64 -10.39
C VAL A 138 -5.06 22.92 -9.00
N SER A 139 -6.28 22.47 -8.74
CA SER A 139 -6.87 22.41 -7.41
C SER A 139 -6.73 21.00 -6.84
N VAL A 140 -6.37 20.91 -5.56
CA VAL A 140 -6.22 19.65 -4.82
C VAL A 140 -7.24 19.67 -3.69
N LYS A 141 -8.20 18.75 -3.71
CA LYS A 141 -9.27 18.66 -2.71
C LYS A 141 -9.18 17.34 -1.97
N ALA A 142 -8.99 17.37 -0.65
CA ALA A 142 -9.21 16.20 0.19
C ALA A 142 -10.70 15.85 0.21
N ARG A 143 -11.02 14.56 0.08
CA ARG A 143 -12.38 14.01 0.16
C ARG A 143 -12.63 13.42 1.54
N ASP A 144 -12.66 14.31 2.52
CA ASP A 144 -13.00 14.00 3.93
C ASP A 144 -14.48 13.65 4.12
N ASP A 145 -15.28 13.78 3.06
CA ASP A 145 -16.68 13.36 2.98
C ASP A 145 -16.86 11.88 2.61
N LEU A 146 -15.77 11.17 2.31
CA LEU A 146 -15.77 9.77 1.89
C LEU A 146 -15.06 8.86 2.91
N ALA A 147 -15.74 7.78 3.28
CA ALA A 147 -15.13 6.63 3.91
C ALA A 147 -14.58 5.67 2.84
N MET A 148 -13.68 4.77 3.24
CA MET A 148 -13.16 3.75 2.35
C MET A 148 -13.09 2.38 3.03
N ILE A 149 -13.68 1.37 2.38
CA ILE A 149 -13.72 -0.03 2.84
C ILE A 149 -13.02 -0.91 1.81
N ALA A 150 -11.96 -1.60 2.22
CA ALA A 150 -11.27 -2.57 1.36
C ALA A 150 -11.88 -3.96 1.59
N VAL A 151 -12.49 -4.55 0.55
CA VAL A 151 -13.08 -5.90 0.55
C VAL A 151 -12.18 -6.83 -0.25
N GLN A 152 -11.57 -7.82 0.40
CA GLN A 152 -10.41 -8.55 -0.13
C GLN A 152 -10.54 -10.06 0.09
N GLY A 153 -10.13 -10.84 -0.91
CA GLY A 153 -10.17 -12.30 -0.91
C GLY A 153 -10.75 -12.90 -2.20
N PRO A 154 -10.61 -14.22 -2.42
CA PRO A 154 -11.05 -14.88 -3.65
C PRO A 154 -12.55 -14.72 -3.97
N HIS A 155 -13.41 -14.56 -2.95
CA HIS A 155 -14.87 -14.34 -3.14
C HIS A 155 -15.30 -12.91 -2.80
N ALA A 156 -14.34 -11.99 -2.60
CA ALA A 156 -14.62 -10.62 -2.18
C ALA A 156 -15.55 -9.86 -3.13
N ARG A 157 -15.27 -9.93 -4.44
CA ARG A 157 -16.04 -9.20 -5.45
C ARG A 157 -17.46 -9.75 -5.59
N GLU A 158 -17.60 -11.08 -5.61
CA GLU A 158 -18.89 -11.76 -5.66
C GLU A 158 -19.79 -11.32 -4.51
N LYS A 159 -19.29 -11.43 -3.27
CA LYS A 159 -20.04 -11.04 -2.08
C LYS A 159 -20.32 -9.54 -1.99
N ALA A 160 -19.40 -8.70 -2.44
CA ALA A 160 -19.65 -7.27 -2.53
C ALA A 160 -20.81 -6.96 -3.48
N PHE A 161 -20.86 -7.61 -4.65
CA PHE A 161 -21.93 -7.39 -5.64
C PHE A 161 -23.32 -7.80 -5.16
N GLU A 162 -23.44 -8.70 -4.17
CA GLU A 162 -24.74 -9.07 -3.58
C GLU A 162 -25.41 -7.91 -2.84
N VAL A 163 -24.62 -6.93 -2.37
CA VAL A 163 -25.11 -5.88 -1.46
C VAL A 163 -24.93 -4.45 -1.96
N LEU A 164 -24.12 -4.27 -3.00
CA LEU A 164 -23.91 -2.98 -3.63
C LEU A 164 -25.14 -2.54 -4.43
N PRO A 165 -25.40 -1.22 -4.54
CA PRO A 165 -26.41 -0.69 -5.44
C PRO A 165 -26.20 -1.15 -6.89
N LEU A 166 -27.27 -1.31 -7.66
CA LEU A 166 -27.22 -1.88 -9.01
C LEU A 166 -26.31 -1.08 -9.96
N ASP A 167 -26.39 0.24 -9.93
CA ASP A 167 -25.55 1.15 -10.72
C ASP A 167 -24.06 1.03 -10.36
N VAL A 168 -23.75 0.86 -9.07
CA VAL A 168 -22.37 0.58 -8.61
C VAL A 168 -21.90 -0.78 -9.11
N VAL A 169 -22.76 -1.82 -9.07
CA VAL A 169 -22.43 -3.16 -9.59
C VAL A 169 -22.15 -3.10 -11.10
N GLU A 170 -23.01 -2.43 -11.87
CA GLU A 170 -22.87 -2.29 -13.32
C GLU A 170 -21.54 -1.61 -13.69
N ALA A 171 -21.19 -0.53 -12.99
CA ALA A 171 -19.94 0.19 -13.19
C ALA A 171 -18.69 -0.59 -12.75
N ALA A 172 -18.77 -1.35 -11.65
CA ALA A 172 -17.63 -2.09 -11.09
C ALA A 172 -17.41 -3.48 -11.70
N THR A 173 -18.42 -4.08 -12.34
CA THR A 173 -18.33 -5.39 -13.00
C THR A 173 -17.19 -5.48 -14.04
N PRO A 174 -17.03 -4.54 -14.99
CA PRO A 174 -16.00 -4.62 -16.04
C PRO A 174 -14.59 -4.31 -15.54
N LEU A 175 -14.40 -3.88 -14.29
CA LEU A 175 -13.10 -3.44 -13.80
C LEU A 175 -12.05 -4.55 -13.85
N GLU A 176 -10.98 -4.29 -14.61
CA GLU A 176 -9.73 -5.04 -14.51
C GLU A 176 -8.93 -4.61 -13.27
N ARG A 177 -7.90 -5.39 -12.89
CA ARG A 177 -7.00 -4.98 -11.79
C ARG A 177 -6.36 -3.63 -12.13
N PHE A 178 -6.20 -2.76 -11.12
CA PHE A 178 -5.72 -1.39 -11.31
C PHE A 178 -6.61 -0.57 -12.26
N PHE A 179 -7.93 -0.69 -12.08
CA PHE A 179 -8.90 0.28 -12.59
C PHE A 179 -9.86 0.68 -11.46
N GLY A 180 -10.44 1.87 -11.57
CA GLY A 180 -11.55 2.31 -10.73
C GLY A 180 -12.69 2.90 -11.56
N ALA A 181 -13.89 2.89 -11.00
CA ALA A 181 -15.08 3.45 -11.62
C ALA A 181 -15.68 4.54 -10.72
N ASP A 182 -15.99 5.69 -11.33
CA ASP A 182 -16.91 6.67 -10.76
C ASP A 182 -18.33 6.13 -10.87
N CYS A 183 -19.01 6.01 -9.74
CA CYS A 183 -20.37 5.50 -9.60
C CYS A 183 -21.29 6.57 -8.98
N GLY A 184 -21.04 7.85 -9.28
CA GLY A 184 -21.79 8.98 -8.71
C GLY A 184 -21.20 9.42 -7.37
N GLU A 185 -21.94 9.22 -6.27
CA GLU A 185 -21.41 9.52 -4.93
C GLU A 185 -20.40 8.47 -4.43
N TRP A 186 -20.32 7.33 -5.14
CA TRP A 186 -19.47 6.20 -4.83
C TRP A 186 -18.32 6.08 -5.82
N PHE A 187 -17.23 5.45 -5.40
CA PHE A 187 -16.13 5.07 -6.27
C PHE A 187 -15.63 3.68 -5.91
N VAL A 188 -15.39 2.83 -6.90
CA VAL A 188 -14.90 1.47 -6.68
C VAL A 188 -13.60 1.26 -7.43
N GLY A 189 -12.51 1.01 -6.70
CA GLY A 189 -11.23 0.58 -7.26
C GLY A 189 -11.05 -0.93 -7.16
N ARG A 190 -10.60 -1.60 -8.22
CA ARG A 190 -10.12 -2.99 -8.16
C ARG A 190 -8.63 -3.02 -7.82
N THR A 191 -8.36 -2.57 -6.61
CA THR A 191 -7.05 -2.46 -5.97
C THR A 191 -7.08 -3.14 -4.60
N GLY A 192 -5.94 -3.22 -3.94
CA GLY A 192 -5.87 -3.89 -2.66
C GLY A 192 -4.45 -4.02 -2.13
N TYR A 193 -4.38 -4.33 -0.83
CA TYR A 193 -3.15 -4.39 -0.06
C TYR A 193 -2.94 -5.77 0.59
N THR A 194 -3.37 -6.83 -0.10
CA THR A 194 -3.42 -8.18 0.48
C THR A 194 -2.76 -9.26 -0.38
N GLY A 195 -2.55 -8.99 -1.67
CA GLY A 195 -2.13 -10.02 -2.64
C GLY A 195 -3.25 -10.92 -3.13
N GLU A 196 -4.50 -10.65 -2.74
CA GLU A 196 -5.72 -11.28 -3.27
C GLU A 196 -6.44 -10.36 -4.27
N ASP A 197 -7.49 -10.87 -4.93
CA ASP A 197 -8.47 -10.03 -5.63
C ASP A 197 -9.39 -9.30 -4.64
N GLY A 198 -10.07 -8.26 -5.10
CA GLY A 198 -10.95 -7.48 -4.25
C GLY A 198 -11.28 -6.10 -4.79
N PHE A 199 -11.95 -5.32 -3.96
CA PHE A 199 -12.28 -3.92 -4.19
C PHE A 199 -11.83 -3.03 -3.03
N GLU A 200 -11.59 -1.77 -3.34
CA GLU A 200 -11.57 -0.65 -2.39
C GLU A 200 -12.75 0.26 -2.76
N ILE A 201 -13.71 0.37 -1.85
CA ILE A 201 -15.00 1.03 -2.07
C ILE A 201 -14.99 2.32 -1.28
N MET A 202 -15.01 3.44 -1.99
CA MET A 202 -15.15 4.77 -1.41
C MET A 202 -16.62 5.17 -1.46
N VAL A 203 -17.17 5.58 -0.33
CA VAL A 203 -18.61 5.76 -0.11
C VAL A 203 -18.83 6.97 0.79
N PRO A 204 -19.93 7.74 0.64
CA PRO A 204 -20.22 8.83 1.56
C PRO A 204 -20.22 8.35 3.01
N ASP A 205 -19.63 9.14 3.90
CA ASP A 205 -19.49 8.81 5.33
C ASP A 205 -20.81 8.35 5.96
N SER A 206 -21.92 9.01 5.59
CA SER A 206 -23.25 8.71 6.11
C SER A 206 -23.77 7.31 5.72
N GLU A 207 -23.24 6.71 4.66
CA GLU A 207 -23.64 5.40 4.14
C GLU A 207 -22.70 4.27 4.57
N ALA A 208 -21.47 4.60 4.97
CA ALA A 208 -20.43 3.62 5.29
C ALA A 208 -20.84 2.61 6.38
N PRO A 209 -21.46 3.02 7.53
CA PRO A 209 -21.89 2.06 8.55
C PRO A 209 -22.92 1.05 8.05
N ALA A 210 -23.84 1.48 7.18
CA ALA A 210 -24.86 0.60 6.61
C ALA A 210 -24.25 -0.36 5.58
N LEU A 211 -23.31 0.10 4.75
CA LEU A 211 -22.56 -0.75 3.84
C LEU A 211 -21.75 -1.81 4.60
N TRP A 212 -21.07 -1.41 5.67
CA TRP A 212 -20.31 -2.32 6.53
C TRP A 212 -21.17 -3.49 7.06
N ASP A 213 -22.36 -3.19 7.59
CA ASP A 213 -23.28 -4.23 8.07
C ASP A 213 -23.78 -5.14 6.95
N LYS A 214 -24.09 -4.57 5.78
CA LYS A 214 -24.52 -5.37 4.62
C LYS A 214 -23.42 -6.33 4.16
N LEU A 215 -22.18 -5.85 4.06
CA LEU A 215 -21.01 -6.67 3.72
C LEU A 215 -20.81 -7.79 4.75
N ALA A 216 -20.88 -7.46 6.05
CA ALA A 216 -20.82 -8.45 7.12
C ALA A 216 -21.94 -9.50 6.99
N GLY A 217 -23.17 -9.08 6.69
CA GLY A 217 -24.33 -9.94 6.44
C GLY A 217 -24.16 -10.87 5.23
N ALA A 218 -23.45 -10.43 4.19
CA ALA A 218 -23.06 -11.25 3.03
C ALA A 218 -21.84 -12.16 3.30
N GLY A 219 -21.34 -12.20 4.55
CA GLY A 219 -20.23 -13.07 4.94
C GLY A 219 -18.86 -12.52 4.56
N VAL A 220 -18.71 -11.21 4.41
CA VAL A 220 -17.42 -10.51 4.33
C VAL A 220 -17.03 -10.08 5.76
N LYS A 221 -16.11 -10.79 6.41
CA LYS A 221 -15.88 -10.53 7.84
C LYS A 221 -14.98 -9.31 8.10
N PRO A 222 -15.27 -8.51 9.15
CA PRO A 222 -14.34 -7.50 9.66
C PRO A 222 -12.94 -8.06 9.93
N CYS A 223 -11.91 -7.39 9.42
CA CYS A 223 -10.50 -7.71 9.61
C CYS A 223 -9.74 -6.47 10.07
N GLY A 224 -8.84 -6.64 11.04
CA GLY A 224 -8.09 -5.55 11.67
C GLY A 224 -6.70 -5.34 11.10
N LEU A 225 -6.00 -4.34 11.64
CA LEU A 225 -4.65 -3.93 11.21
C LEU A 225 -3.62 -5.05 11.31
N GLY A 226 -3.76 -5.95 12.29
CA GLY A 226 -2.85 -7.09 12.42
C GLY A 226 -2.92 -8.01 11.19
N ALA A 227 -4.13 -8.35 10.75
CA ALA A 227 -4.30 -9.21 9.58
C ALA A 227 -3.79 -8.48 8.33
N ARG A 228 -4.11 -7.18 8.19
CA ARG A 228 -3.61 -6.32 7.11
C ARG A 228 -2.08 -6.37 6.97
N ASP A 229 -1.35 -6.21 8.08
CA ASP A 229 0.13 -6.26 8.06
C ASP A 229 0.68 -7.64 7.70
N THR A 230 0.06 -8.73 8.16
CA THR A 230 0.51 -10.08 7.76
C THR A 230 0.22 -10.37 6.28
N LEU A 231 -0.91 -9.92 5.74
CA LEU A 231 -1.32 -10.16 4.36
C LEU A 231 -0.44 -9.39 3.37
N ARG A 232 -0.18 -8.11 3.64
CA ARG A 232 0.70 -7.26 2.80
C ARG A 232 2.14 -7.76 2.81
N LEU A 233 2.64 -8.20 3.97
CA LEU A 233 4.00 -8.70 4.12
C LEU A 233 4.19 -9.97 3.30
N GLU A 234 3.23 -10.89 3.39
CA GLU A 234 3.20 -12.09 2.54
C GLU A 234 3.14 -11.74 1.05
N ALA A 235 2.35 -10.72 0.66
CA ALA A 235 2.23 -10.26 -0.72
C ALA A 235 3.49 -9.55 -1.24
N GLY A 236 4.46 -9.25 -0.36
CA GLY A 236 5.67 -8.50 -0.72
C GLY A 236 5.41 -7.00 -0.94
N MET A 237 4.38 -6.46 -0.31
CA MET A 237 4.02 -5.04 -0.41
C MET A 237 4.71 -4.23 0.69
N ASN A 238 5.31 -3.11 0.29
CA ASN A 238 6.02 -2.21 1.19
C ASN A 238 5.05 -1.47 2.11
N LEU A 239 5.54 -1.10 3.31
CA LEU A 239 4.88 -0.22 4.26
C LEU A 239 5.74 1.03 4.48
N TYR A 240 5.18 2.21 4.19
CA TYR A 240 5.84 3.49 4.46
C TYR A 240 6.18 3.61 5.95
N GLY A 241 7.35 4.15 6.26
CA GLY A 241 7.89 4.24 7.63
C GLY A 241 8.64 2.99 8.09
N SER A 242 8.53 1.87 7.37
CA SER A 242 9.28 0.64 7.64
C SER A 242 10.18 0.24 6.46
N ASP A 243 9.58 -0.02 5.31
CA ASP A 243 10.30 -0.53 4.13
C ASP A 243 10.88 0.60 3.27
N MET A 244 10.33 1.81 3.40
CA MET A 244 10.83 3.05 2.82
C MET A 244 10.46 4.28 3.67
N THR A 245 11.30 5.30 3.57
CA THR A 245 11.17 6.64 4.19
C THR A 245 11.81 7.69 3.28
N GLU A 246 11.76 8.95 3.70
CA GLU A 246 12.45 10.09 3.05
C GLU A 246 13.98 9.97 3.04
N GLU A 247 14.55 9.00 3.78
CA GLU A 247 16.00 8.74 3.82
C GLU A 247 16.40 7.58 2.90
N THR A 248 15.43 6.89 2.30
CA THR A 248 15.68 5.66 1.54
C THR A 248 15.22 5.79 0.11
N SER A 249 16.09 5.41 -0.83
CA SER A 249 15.78 5.39 -2.25
C SER A 249 14.74 4.30 -2.61
N PRO A 250 13.88 4.54 -3.61
CA PRO A 250 13.03 3.49 -4.20
C PRO A 250 13.86 2.32 -4.77
N LEU A 251 15.10 2.54 -5.22
CA LEU A 251 15.94 1.49 -5.82
C LEU A 251 16.34 0.42 -4.81
N ILE A 252 16.72 0.83 -3.59
CA ILE A 252 17.09 -0.09 -2.50
C ILE A 252 15.87 -0.64 -1.73
N SER A 253 14.68 -0.14 -2.03
CA SER A 253 13.40 -0.53 -1.42
C SER A 253 12.59 -1.49 -2.29
N GLY A 254 13.16 -1.98 -3.40
CA GLY A 254 12.47 -2.89 -4.35
C GLY A 254 11.43 -2.22 -5.23
N LEU A 255 11.40 -0.89 -5.27
CA LEU A 255 10.42 -0.08 -5.99
C LEU A 255 10.96 0.46 -7.32
N GLY A 256 12.15 0.02 -7.77
CA GLY A 256 12.72 0.45 -9.05
C GLY A 256 11.83 0.18 -10.27
N TRP A 257 10.90 -0.77 -10.19
CA TRP A 257 9.93 -1.09 -11.24
C TRP A 257 8.87 0.00 -11.44
N THR A 258 8.66 0.88 -10.45
CA THR A 258 7.70 1.98 -10.54
C THR A 258 8.30 3.21 -11.22
N ILE A 259 9.62 3.26 -11.40
CA ILE A 259 10.31 4.43 -11.92
C ILE A 259 10.20 4.42 -13.45
N ALA A 260 9.52 5.43 -13.99
CA ALA A 260 9.41 5.62 -15.43
C ALA A 260 10.61 6.43 -15.95
N TRP A 261 11.65 5.71 -16.36
CA TRP A 261 12.88 6.27 -16.92
C TRP A 261 12.69 6.94 -18.29
N LEU A 262 11.67 6.49 -19.02
CA LEU A 262 11.31 7.01 -20.33
C LEU A 262 10.00 7.82 -20.23
N PRO A 263 9.87 8.89 -21.03
CA PRO A 263 10.91 9.43 -21.91
C PRO A 263 12.04 10.10 -21.11
N GLU A 264 13.25 10.17 -21.70
CA GLU A 264 14.47 10.63 -20.99
C GLU A 264 14.40 12.12 -20.61
N ASP A 265 13.65 12.91 -21.37
CA ASP A 265 13.45 14.35 -21.19
C ASP A 265 12.39 14.71 -20.14
N ARG A 266 11.61 13.73 -19.63
CA ARG A 266 10.63 13.98 -18.55
C ARG A 266 11.35 14.23 -17.22
N ASP A 267 11.40 15.46 -16.75
CA ASP A 267 11.92 15.73 -15.41
C ASP A 267 10.87 15.48 -14.31
N PHE A 268 11.26 14.82 -13.23
CA PHE A 268 10.45 14.63 -12.02
C PHE A 268 11.32 14.84 -10.77
N ILE A 269 10.71 15.22 -9.66
CA ILE A 269 11.46 15.55 -8.44
C ILE A 269 12.27 14.32 -7.99
N GLY A 270 13.56 14.51 -7.73
CA GLY A 270 14.50 13.45 -7.36
C GLY A 270 15.10 12.66 -8.53
N ARG A 271 14.69 12.90 -9.79
CA ARG A 271 15.16 12.14 -10.96
C ARG A 271 16.69 12.06 -11.07
N SER A 272 17.37 13.21 -11.01
CA SER A 272 18.83 13.28 -11.19
C SER A 272 19.61 12.51 -10.12
N ILE A 273 19.13 12.51 -8.87
CA ILE A 273 19.75 11.77 -7.77
C ILE A 273 19.60 10.26 -8.00
N ILE A 274 18.40 9.83 -8.39
CA ILE A 274 18.09 8.43 -8.63
C ILE A 274 18.78 7.89 -9.89
N GLU A 275 18.91 8.69 -10.95
CA GLU A 275 19.70 8.34 -12.13
C GLU A 275 21.18 8.16 -11.78
N LYS A 276 21.73 9.05 -10.95
CA LYS A 276 23.11 8.93 -10.46
C LYS A 276 23.28 7.66 -9.62
N GLU A 277 22.39 7.38 -8.68
CA GLU A 277 22.44 6.17 -7.86
C GLU A 277 22.37 4.90 -8.73
N LYS A 278 21.51 4.89 -9.75
CA LYS A 278 21.41 3.78 -10.71
C LYS A 278 22.72 3.60 -11.50
N ALA A 279 23.35 4.70 -11.93
CA ALA A 279 24.60 4.66 -12.68
C ALA A 279 25.80 4.22 -11.83
N ASP A 280 25.88 4.71 -10.59
CA ASP A 280 26.92 4.35 -9.62
C ASP A 280 26.78 2.89 -9.13
N GLY A 281 25.56 2.35 -9.19
CA GLY A 281 25.21 1.00 -8.74
C GLY A 281 24.81 0.99 -7.26
N VAL A 282 23.64 0.44 -6.97
CA VAL A 282 23.16 0.30 -5.59
C VAL A 282 24.01 -0.68 -4.80
N ARG A 283 24.26 -0.37 -3.52
CA ARG A 283 25.01 -1.24 -2.59
C ARG A 283 24.11 -2.12 -1.73
N GLN A 284 22.82 -1.83 -1.70
CA GLN A 284 21.82 -2.59 -0.98
C GLN A 284 20.64 -2.92 -1.87
N LYS A 285 19.89 -3.96 -1.50
CA LYS A 285 18.63 -4.35 -2.14
C LYS A 285 17.66 -4.90 -1.09
N ILE A 286 16.36 -4.84 -1.39
CA ILE A 286 15.35 -5.51 -0.57
C ILE A 286 15.23 -6.98 -0.99
N VAL A 287 15.16 -7.88 -0.02
CA VAL A 287 14.95 -9.33 -0.22
C VAL A 287 13.89 -9.83 0.74
N GLY A 288 13.32 -11.00 0.42
CA GLY A 288 12.52 -11.76 1.37
C GLY A 288 13.41 -12.72 2.17
N LEU A 289 13.11 -12.90 3.45
CA LEU A 289 13.78 -13.86 4.33
C LEU A 289 12.74 -14.84 4.89
N ILE A 290 13.11 -16.12 4.97
CA ILE A 290 12.35 -17.16 5.66
C ILE A 290 13.25 -17.78 6.72
N LEU A 291 12.85 -17.71 7.98
CA LEU A 291 13.61 -18.30 9.08
C LEU A 291 13.50 -19.83 9.02
N GLU A 292 14.64 -20.53 9.00
CA GLU A 292 14.68 -22.00 8.94
C GLU A 292 14.46 -22.64 10.32
N GLU A 293 14.70 -21.86 11.37
CA GLU A 293 14.62 -22.28 12.76
C GLU A 293 13.40 -21.66 13.49
N ARG A 294 13.14 -22.10 14.73
CA ARG A 294 12.11 -21.49 15.57
C ARG A 294 12.54 -20.09 16.01
N GLY A 295 11.70 -19.11 15.72
CA GLY A 295 11.89 -17.72 16.11
C GLY A 295 10.87 -16.84 15.42
N VAL A 296 10.90 -15.54 15.74
CA VAL A 296 10.07 -14.54 15.07
C VAL A 296 11.00 -13.41 14.61
N LEU A 297 11.06 -13.25 13.30
CA LEU A 297 11.66 -12.12 12.62
C LEU A 297 10.87 -10.86 12.93
N ARG A 298 11.56 -9.77 13.23
CA ARG A 298 10.97 -8.46 13.58
C ARG A 298 11.79 -7.35 12.96
N SER A 299 11.14 -6.20 12.74
CA SER A 299 11.81 -4.97 12.31
C SER A 299 13.02 -4.62 13.18
N HIS A 300 14.02 -4.02 12.56
CA HIS A 300 15.30 -3.59 13.13
C HIS A 300 16.23 -4.72 13.61
N GLN A 301 15.88 -5.98 13.36
CA GLN A 301 16.81 -7.07 13.57
C GLN A 301 17.94 -7.02 12.54
N LYS A 302 19.16 -7.17 13.03
CA LYS A 302 20.38 -7.20 12.22
C LYS A 302 20.42 -8.46 11.36
N VAL A 303 20.71 -8.25 10.08
CA VAL A 303 21.01 -9.31 9.11
C VAL A 303 22.52 -9.36 8.88
N VAL A 304 23.10 -10.53 9.07
CA VAL A 304 24.53 -10.79 8.91
C VAL A 304 24.75 -11.52 7.58
N VAL A 305 25.59 -10.93 6.73
CA VAL A 305 25.93 -11.43 5.40
C VAL A 305 27.42 -11.73 5.36
N GLU A 306 27.80 -12.98 5.13
CA GLU A 306 29.19 -13.37 4.93
C GLU A 306 29.53 -13.33 3.44
N HIS A 307 30.55 -12.56 3.07
CA HIS A 307 31.03 -12.45 1.70
C HIS A 307 32.55 -12.24 1.68
N ASP A 308 33.29 -13.08 0.94
CA ASP A 308 34.76 -13.00 0.81
C ASP A 308 35.51 -12.87 2.15
N GLY A 309 35.07 -13.61 3.17
CA GLY A 309 35.66 -13.57 4.52
C GLY A 309 35.40 -12.28 5.29
N LYS A 310 34.55 -11.39 4.77
CA LYS A 310 34.06 -10.19 5.46
C LYS A 310 32.63 -10.38 5.91
N GLN A 311 32.31 -9.76 7.05
CA GLN A 311 30.95 -9.66 7.55
C GLN A 311 30.37 -8.32 7.11
N LEU A 312 29.32 -8.37 6.32
CA LEU A 312 28.51 -7.22 5.93
C LEU A 312 27.18 -7.26 6.71
N GLU A 313 26.55 -6.10 6.82
CA GLU A 313 25.38 -5.91 7.67
C GLU A 313 24.21 -5.33 6.87
N GLY A 314 23.03 -5.87 7.13
CA GLY A 314 21.75 -5.34 6.68
C GLY A 314 20.75 -5.34 7.83
N GLU A 315 19.49 -5.07 7.52
CA GLU A 315 18.44 -4.92 8.52
C GLU A 315 17.10 -5.45 8.00
N ILE A 316 16.34 -6.10 8.88
CA ILE A 316 14.94 -6.42 8.63
C ILE A 316 14.11 -5.14 8.73
N THR A 317 13.41 -4.78 7.65
CA THR A 317 12.51 -3.63 7.61
C THR A 317 11.13 -4.00 8.17
N SER A 318 10.60 -5.15 7.75
CA SER A 318 9.31 -5.69 8.19
C SER A 318 9.44 -7.18 8.48
N GLY A 319 8.99 -7.65 9.65
CA GLY A 319 9.07 -9.06 10.02
C GLY A 319 7.88 -9.52 10.84
N SER A 320 7.38 -10.72 10.53
CA SER A 320 6.27 -11.33 11.26
C SER A 320 6.25 -12.86 11.12
N PHE A 321 5.22 -13.49 11.70
CA PHE A 321 4.88 -14.88 11.43
C PHE A 321 3.82 -14.91 10.32
N SER A 322 4.08 -15.66 9.24
CA SER A 322 3.13 -15.89 8.15
C SER A 322 2.14 -16.99 8.55
N PRO A 323 0.84 -16.68 8.70
CA PRO A 323 -0.17 -17.71 8.94
C PRO A 323 -0.34 -18.66 7.74
N SER A 324 -0.17 -18.18 6.51
CA SER A 324 -0.31 -19.04 5.32
C SER A 324 0.81 -20.08 5.23
N LEU A 325 2.05 -19.68 5.50
CA LEU A 325 3.23 -20.56 5.39
C LEU A 325 3.57 -21.28 6.70
N GLN A 326 3.01 -20.84 7.82
CA GLN A 326 3.37 -21.28 9.18
C GLN A 326 4.88 -21.13 9.46
N LYS A 327 5.47 -20.04 8.95
CA LYS A 327 6.89 -19.72 9.08
C LYS A 327 7.09 -18.25 9.41
N SER A 328 8.20 -17.91 10.06
CA SER A 328 8.57 -16.50 10.20
C SER A 328 9.19 -15.98 8.91
N ILE A 329 8.66 -14.86 8.44
CA ILE A 329 9.06 -14.21 7.19
C ILE A 329 9.43 -12.74 7.45
N ALA A 330 10.25 -12.17 6.58
CA ALA A 330 10.59 -10.76 6.64
C ALA A 330 10.97 -10.17 5.29
N LEU A 331 10.71 -8.88 5.11
CA LEU A 331 11.43 -8.06 4.15
C LEU A 331 12.68 -7.50 4.83
N ALA A 332 13.80 -7.51 4.13
CA ALA A 332 15.07 -7.02 4.65
C ALA A 332 15.85 -6.25 3.60
N ARG A 333 16.43 -5.12 4.01
CA ARG A 333 17.37 -4.34 3.20
C ARG A 333 18.78 -4.79 3.53
N VAL A 334 19.44 -5.40 2.55
CA VAL A 334 20.71 -6.10 2.72
C VAL A 334 21.72 -5.71 1.64
N PRO A 335 23.03 -5.89 1.89
CA PRO A 335 24.07 -5.75 0.87
C PRO A 335 23.77 -6.58 -0.39
N ILE A 336 24.14 -6.08 -1.58
CA ILE A 336 23.88 -6.77 -2.86
C ILE A 336 24.56 -8.14 -2.95
N GLU A 337 25.65 -8.33 -2.20
CA GLU A 337 26.49 -9.52 -2.09
C GLU A 337 25.81 -10.68 -1.37
N ILE A 338 24.62 -10.48 -0.80
CA ILE A 338 23.81 -11.52 -0.18
C ILE A 338 23.66 -12.74 -1.09
N GLY A 339 23.96 -13.92 -0.55
CA GLY A 339 23.75 -15.23 -1.20
C GLY A 339 22.39 -15.83 -0.87
N ASP A 340 22.29 -17.16 -0.93
CA ASP A 340 21.03 -17.90 -0.70
C ASP A 340 20.62 -17.98 0.79
N PHE A 341 21.56 -17.70 1.70
CA PHE A 341 21.34 -17.74 3.14
C PHE A 341 22.04 -16.58 3.85
N CYS A 342 21.50 -16.20 5.00
CA CYS A 342 22.07 -15.21 5.89
C CYS A 342 21.87 -15.61 7.36
N GLY A 343 22.59 -14.92 8.24
CA GLY A 343 22.31 -14.94 9.67
C GLY A 343 21.36 -13.82 10.06
N VAL A 344 20.45 -14.05 11.01
CA VAL A 344 19.65 -13.00 11.64
C VAL A 344 19.89 -13.02 13.13
N GLU A 345 20.20 -11.86 13.71
CA GLU A 345 20.40 -11.75 15.15
C GLU A 345 19.05 -11.69 15.89
N ILE A 346 18.78 -12.72 16.69
CA ILE A 346 17.59 -12.82 17.52
C ILE A 346 18.03 -13.08 18.97
N ARG A 347 17.86 -12.07 19.83
CA ARG A 347 18.18 -12.15 21.26
C ARG A 347 19.63 -12.63 21.51
N GLY A 348 20.59 -12.07 20.77
CA GLY A 348 22.02 -12.37 20.88
C GLY A 348 22.46 -13.69 20.25
N LYS A 349 21.57 -14.38 19.52
CA LYS A 349 21.90 -15.58 18.73
C LYS A 349 21.75 -15.29 17.25
N ILE A 350 22.67 -15.78 16.44
CA ILE A 350 22.53 -15.75 14.98
C ILE A 350 21.79 -17.01 14.55
N LEU A 351 20.58 -16.84 14.00
CA LEU A 351 19.78 -17.92 13.44
C LEU A 351 19.85 -17.89 11.92
N LYS A 352 19.76 -19.06 11.29
CA LYS A 352 19.85 -19.16 9.82
C LYS A 352 18.51 -18.79 9.17
N ALA A 353 18.57 -17.90 8.18
CA ALA A 353 17.45 -17.57 7.31
C ALA A 353 17.80 -17.82 5.84
N ARG A 354 16.82 -18.30 5.08
CA ARG A 354 16.91 -18.47 3.63
C ARG A 354 16.45 -17.19 2.93
N VAL A 355 17.20 -16.78 1.93
CA VAL A 355 16.93 -15.60 1.11
C VAL A 355 16.04 -16.02 -0.06
N VAL A 356 14.98 -15.26 -0.28
CA VAL A 356 14.00 -15.46 -1.35
C VAL A 356 13.68 -14.12 -2.04
N LYS A 357 12.91 -14.18 -3.13
CA LYS A 357 12.31 -12.96 -3.69
C LYS A 357 11.45 -12.26 -2.62
N PRO A 358 11.32 -10.93 -2.65
CA PRO A 358 10.53 -10.17 -1.67
C PRO A 358 9.02 -10.34 -1.91
N VAL A 359 8.54 -11.58 -1.91
CA VAL A 359 7.14 -12.00 -2.05
C VAL A 359 7.05 -13.46 -1.59
N PHE A 360 5.98 -13.80 -0.86
CA PHE A 360 5.82 -15.11 -0.22
C PHE A 360 4.51 -15.80 -0.62
N VAL A 361 3.42 -15.04 -0.74
CA VAL A 361 2.07 -15.54 -1.07
C VAL A 361 1.38 -14.61 -2.05
N ARG A 362 0.69 -15.16 -3.05
CA ARG A 362 -0.24 -14.44 -3.95
C ARG A 362 -1.42 -15.33 -4.30
N ASP A 363 -2.62 -14.75 -4.38
CA ASP A 363 -3.85 -15.44 -4.75
C ASP A 363 -4.03 -16.77 -3.96
N GLY A 364 -3.84 -16.70 -2.63
CA GLY A 364 -3.92 -17.84 -1.71
C GLY A 364 -2.80 -18.90 -1.80
N LYS A 365 -1.75 -18.67 -2.60
CA LYS A 365 -0.69 -19.68 -2.87
C LYS A 365 0.71 -19.16 -2.57
N ALA A 366 1.56 -20.04 -2.06
CA ALA A 366 2.98 -19.77 -1.90
C ALA A 366 3.65 -19.51 -3.27
N VAL A 367 4.59 -18.57 -3.32
CA VAL A 367 5.30 -18.12 -4.54
C VAL A 367 6.68 -18.75 -4.69
#